data_AF-A0A1G2WR97-F1
#
_entry.id   AF-A0A1G2WR97-F1
#
_cell.length_a   1.000
_cell.length_b   1.000
_cell.length_c   1.000
_cell.angle_alpha   90.00
_cell.angle_beta   90.00
_cell.angle_gamma   90.00
#
_symmetry.space_group_name_H-M   'P 1'
#
loop_
_entity.id
_entity.type
_entity.pdbx_description
1 polymer ?
#
loop_
_entity_poly.entity_id
_entity_poly.type
_entity_poly.pdbx_seq_one_letter_code
_entity_poly.pdbx_strand_id
1 'polypeptide(L)'
;MRLKKCIFAGTFTLFIAAISSVSYGQASQGDLCKKMWDSFQGMRAMTGLAAADASQFGKFSDCSKTIISETKTSSEKFAADKNYKVLNEEVLYHSTELDKAATNKDLEEIQVQFRRLTIACRNCHKIYKSELKLVP
;
A
#
# COMPACT_ATOMS: atom_id res chain seq x y z
N MET A 1 -10.58 -21.07 -44.93
CA MET A 1 -11.14 -19.90 -44.20
C MET A 1 -11.44 -20.12 -42.70
N ARG A 2 -11.51 -21.36 -42.18
CA ARG A 2 -11.83 -21.61 -40.74
C ARG A 2 -10.67 -21.37 -39.76
N LEU A 3 -9.43 -21.63 -40.15
CA LEU A 3 -8.25 -21.43 -39.27
C LEU A 3 -8.05 -19.96 -38.84
N LYS A 4 -8.29 -19.01 -39.76
CA LYS A 4 -8.16 -17.58 -39.46
C LYS A 4 -9.18 -17.14 -38.38
N LYS A 5 -10.42 -17.63 -38.44
CA LYS A 5 -11.48 -17.27 -37.47
C LYS A 5 -11.19 -17.76 -36.04
N CYS A 6 -10.56 -18.93 -35.89
CA CYS A 6 -10.21 -19.47 -34.56
C CYS A 6 -9.05 -18.70 -33.90
N ILE A 7 -8.08 -18.23 -34.67
CA ILE A 7 -6.96 -17.44 -34.13
C ILE A 7 -7.44 -16.07 -33.64
N PHE A 8 -8.33 -15.40 -34.39
CA PHE A 8 -8.91 -14.11 -33.98
C PHE A 8 -9.81 -14.22 -32.75
N ALA A 9 -10.59 -15.30 -32.61
CA ALA A 9 -11.39 -15.54 -31.41
C ALA A 9 -10.52 -15.85 -30.18
N GLY A 10 -9.47 -16.66 -30.33
CA GLY A 10 -8.55 -17.02 -29.25
C GLY A 10 -7.79 -15.81 -28.71
N THR A 11 -7.28 -14.94 -29.59
CA THR A 11 -6.58 -13.71 -29.17
C THR A 11 -7.53 -12.73 -28.48
N PHE A 12 -8.72 -12.44 -29.04
CA PHE A 12 -9.69 -11.55 -28.40
C PHE A 12 -10.10 -12.02 -26.99
N THR A 13 -10.29 -13.33 -26.80
CA THR A 13 -10.68 -13.87 -25.49
C THR A 13 -9.54 -13.75 -24.46
N LEU A 14 -8.29 -13.98 -24.88
CA LEU A 14 -7.09 -13.77 -24.05
C LEU A 14 -6.91 -12.29 -23.66
N PHE A 15 -7.12 -11.36 -24.60
CA PHE A 15 -7.06 -9.93 -24.30
C PHE A 15 -8.16 -9.49 -23.31
N ILE A 16 -9.40 -9.98 -23.48
CA ILE A 16 -10.50 -9.63 -22.56
C ILE A 16 -10.25 -10.19 -21.15
N ALA A 17 -9.74 -11.43 -21.03
CA ALA A 17 -9.38 -12.03 -19.75
C ALA A 17 -8.19 -11.32 -19.07
N ALA A 18 -7.21 -10.86 -19.83
CA ALA A 18 -6.10 -10.06 -19.32
C ALA A 18 -6.57 -8.68 -18.83
N ILE A 19 -7.45 -8.02 -19.58
CA ILE A 19 -7.98 -6.69 -19.18
C ILE A 19 -8.88 -6.82 -17.94
N SER A 20 -9.72 -7.86 -17.85
CA SER A 20 -10.61 -8.05 -16.70
C SER A 20 -9.85 -8.43 -15.43
N SER A 21 -8.80 -9.26 -15.53
CA SER A 21 -7.92 -9.59 -14.40
C SER A 21 -7.13 -8.38 -13.90
N VAL A 22 -6.60 -7.55 -14.81
CA VAL A 22 -5.95 -6.28 -14.44
C VAL A 22 -6.95 -5.34 -13.77
N SER A 23 -8.16 -5.17 -14.33
CA SER A 23 -9.18 -4.28 -13.74
C SER A 23 -9.64 -4.74 -12.35
N TYR A 24 -9.76 -6.06 -12.11
CA TYR A 24 -10.13 -6.62 -10.81
C TYR A 24 -9.02 -6.43 -9.76
N GLY A 25 -7.75 -6.67 -10.12
CA GLY A 25 -6.60 -6.42 -9.25
C GLY A 25 -6.48 -4.95 -8.85
N GLN A 26 -6.83 -4.02 -9.74
CA GLN A 26 -6.78 -2.58 -9.48
C GLN A 26 -7.91 -2.10 -8.55
N ALA A 27 -9.14 -2.63 -8.70
CA ALA A 27 -10.24 -2.31 -7.80
C ALA A 27 -9.97 -2.81 -6.37
N SER A 28 -9.49 -4.05 -6.26
CA SER A 28 -9.14 -4.67 -4.97
C SER A 28 -7.93 -4.03 -4.29
N GLN A 29 -6.91 -3.59 -5.05
CA GLN A 29 -5.84 -2.76 -4.51
C GLN A 29 -6.36 -1.43 -3.95
N GLY A 30 -7.32 -0.80 -4.62
CA GLY A 30 -7.96 0.42 -4.14
C GLY A 30 -8.65 0.23 -2.79
N ASP A 31 -9.28 -0.93 -2.56
CA ASP A 31 -9.93 -1.24 -1.29
C ASP A 31 -8.92 -1.51 -0.15
N LEU A 32 -7.77 -2.13 -0.45
CA LEU A 32 -6.66 -2.21 0.52
C LEU A 32 -6.17 -0.80 0.92
N CYS A 33 -5.94 0.07 -0.07
CA CYS A 33 -5.49 1.44 0.21
C CYS A 33 -6.52 2.26 1.03
N LYS A 34 -7.82 2.05 0.81
CA LYS A 34 -8.87 2.65 1.66
C LYS A 34 -8.81 2.17 3.10
N LYS A 35 -8.56 0.88 3.34
CA LYS A 35 -8.39 0.37 4.72
C LYS A 35 -7.15 0.95 5.39
N MET A 36 -6.05 1.09 4.64
CA MET A 36 -4.82 1.71 5.15
C MET A 36 -4.98 3.20 5.45
N TRP A 37 -5.89 3.89 4.76
CA TRP A 37 -6.11 5.32 4.91
C TRP A 37 -6.46 5.74 6.34
N ASP A 38 -7.37 5.04 7.01
CA ASP A 38 -7.80 5.40 8.36
C ASP A 38 -6.65 5.25 9.37
N SER A 39 -5.87 4.17 9.24
CA SER A 39 -4.65 3.97 10.04
C SER A 39 -3.59 5.03 9.75
N PHE A 40 -3.40 5.38 8.48
CA PHE A 40 -2.48 6.44 8.09
C PHE A 40 -2.89 7.80 8.67
N GLN A 41 -4.17 8.16 8.60
CA GLN A 41 -4.70 9.39 9.18
C GLN A 41 -4.61 9.41 10.71
N GLY A 42 -4.92 8.28 11.35
CA GLY A 42 -4.76 8.11 12.79
C GLY A 42 -3.34 8.41 13.24
N MET A 43 -2.34 7.84 12.57
CA MET A 43 -0.94 8.16 12.84
C MET A 43 -0.62 9.63 12.56
N ARG A 44 -1.04 10.17 11.40
CA ARG A 44 -0.78 11.57 11.02
C ARG A 44 -1.22 12.55 12.10
N ALA A 45 -2.41 12.34 12.67
CA ALA A 45 -2.96 13.21 13.71
C ALA A 45 -2.10 13.25 14.99
N MET A 46 -1.33 12.19 15.26
CA MET A 46 -0.51 12.06 16.45
C MET A 46 0.97 12.40 16.21
N THR A 47 1.46 12.33 14.97
CA THR A 47 2.86 12.68 14.65
C THR A 47 3.22 14.15 14.82
N GLY A 48 2.25 15.05 15.00
CA GLY A 48 2.50 16.46 15.31
C GLY A 48 2.64 16.78 16.81
N LEU A 49 2.51 15.79 17.69
CA LEU A 49 2.55 15.99 19.13
C LEU A 49 3.98 16.18 19.63
N ALA A 50 4.15 17.02 20.64
CA ALA A 50 5.43 17.19 21.34
C ALA A 50 5.71 16.06 22.35
N ALA A 51 4.67 15.33 22.77
CA ALA A 51 4.76 14.17 23.64
C ALA A 51 3.59 13.22 23.36
N ALA A 52 3.79 11.93 23.61
CA ALA A 52 2.77 10.91 23.45
C ALA A 52 2.56 10.11 24.74
N ASP A 53 1.31 9.81 25.06
CA ASP A 53 0.93 8.94 26.16
C ASP A 53 0.90 7.45 25.74
N ALA A 54 0.70 6.55 26.72
CA ALA A 54 0.67 5.11 26.46
C ALA A 54 -0.46 4.68 25.50
N SER A 55 -1.60 5.38 25.51
CA SER A 55 -2.71 5.10 24.59
C SER A 55 -2.34 5.48 23.16
N GLN A 56 -1.65 6.60 22.98
CA GLN A 56 -1.16 7.07 21.68
C GLN A 56 -0.08 6.14 21.11
N PHE A 57 0.87 5.67 21.94
CA PHE A 57 1.82 4.64 21.50
C PHE A 57 1.13 3.32 21.12
N GLY A 58 0.13 2.88 21.87
CA GLY A 58 -0.70 1.73 21.50
C GLY A 58 -1.36 1.91 20.12
N LYS A 59 -1.97 3.07 19.89
CA LYS A 59 -2.57 3.42 18.60
C LYS A 59 -1.58 3.44 17.44
N PHE A 60 -0.36 3.95 17.65
CA PHE A 60 0.70 3.89 16.62
C PHE A 60 1.02 2.44 16.23
N SER A 61 1.15 1.54 17.21
CA SER A 61 1.36 0.10 16.96
C SER A 61 0.20 -0.50 16.17
N ASP A 62 -1.05 -0.24 16.56
CA ASP A 62 -2.22 -0.84 15.93
C ASP A 62 -2.40 -0.38 14.47
N CYS A 63 -2.20 0.93 14.23
CA CYS A 63 -2.22 1.50 12.88
C CYS A 63 -1.09 0.91 12.02
N SER A 64 0.11 0.76 12.58
CA SER A 64 1.26 0.19 11.88
C SER A 64 1.01 -1.26 11.47
N LYS A 65 0.46 -2.08 12.38
CA LYS A 65 0.11 -3.49 12.11
C LYS A 65 -0.95 -3.63 11.02
N THR A 66 -1.90 -2.70 10.98
CA THR A 66 -2.91 -2.68 9.90
C THR A 66 -2.25 -2.43 8.55
N ILE A 67 -1.38 -1.42 8.44
CA ILE A 67 -0.65 -1.14 7.20
C ILE A 67 0.25 -2.32 6.80
N ILE A 68 0.93 -2.96 7.76
CA ILE A 68 1.73 -4.16 7.50
C ILE A 68 0.87 -5.28 6.89
N SER A 69 -0.28 -5.58 7.49
CA SER A 69 -1.17 -6.66 7.05
C SER A 69 -1.71 -6.43 5.63
N GLU A 70 -2.22 -5.23 5.36
CA GLU A 70 -2.80 -4.91 4.05
C GLU A 70 -1.69 -4.79 2.98
N THR A 71 -0.50 -4.30 3.33
CA THR A 71 0.65 -4.25 2.40
C THR A 71 1.17 -5.64 2.06
N LYS A 72 1.22 -6.58 3.02
CA LYS A 72 1.52 -8.00 2.73
C LYS A 72 0.50 -8.58 1.75
N THR A 73 -0.78 -8.33 1.99
CA THR A 73 -1.85 -8.75 1.07
C THR A 73 -1.66 -8.16 -0.33
N SER A 74 -1.30 -6.88 -0.42
CA SER A 74 -0.96 -6.23 -1.70
C SER A 74 0.21 -6.92 -2.39
N SER A 75 1.30 -7.19 -1.65
CA SER A 75 2.49 -7.82 -2.20
C SER A 75 2.26 -9.24 -2.67
N GLU A 76 1.41 -10.02 -2.00
CA GLU A 76 1.18 -11.42 -2.32
C GLU A 76 0.16 -11.59 -3.45
N LYS A 77 -0.85 -10.73 -3.53
CA LYS A 77 -1.99 -10.92 -4.44
C LYS A 77 -2.01 -9.99 -5.64
N PHE A 78 -1.41 -8.80 -5.52
CA PHE A 78 -1.61 -7.71 -6.48
C PHE A 78 -0.31 -7.11 -7.03
N ALA A 79 0.85 -7.62 -6.62
CA ALA A 79 2.13 -7.19 -7.16
C ALA A 79 2.22 -7.51 -8.66
N ALA A 80 2.10 -6.48 -9.50
CA ALA A 80 2.09 -6.61 -10.95
C ALA A 80 3.45 -6.98 -11.53
N ASP A 81 4.54 -6.57 -10.86
CA ASP A 81 5.91 -6.80 -11.28
C ASP A 81 6.89 -6.71 -10.08
N LYS A 82 8.18 -6.86 -10.36
CA LYS A 82 9.26 -6.81 -9.35
C LYS A 82 9.36 -5.45 -8.65
N ASN A 83 9.18 -4.34 -9.38
CA ASN A 83 9.27 -3.00 -8.80
C ASN A 83 8.08 -2.73 -7.87
N TYR A 84 6.89 -3.20 -8.23
CA TYR A 84 5.72 -3.13 -7.36
C TYR A 84 5.97 -3.85 -6.03
N LYS A 85 6.61 -5.03 -6.09
CA LYS A 85 7.01 -5.78 -4.89
C LYS A 85 8.01 -5.00 -4.04
N VAL A 86 9.05 -4.41 -4.63
CA VAL A 86 10.04 -3.60 -3.90
C VAL A 86 9.39 -2.37 -3.24
N LEU A 87 8.44 -1.71 -3.91
CA LEU A 87 7.71 -0.59 -3.31
C LEU A 87 6.85 -1.03 -2.12
N ASN A 88 6.22 -2.20 -2.19
CA ASN A 88 5.55 -2.79 -1.03
C ASN A 88 6.55 -3.14 0.09
N GLU A 89 7.74 -3.64 -0.22
CA GLU A 89 8.81 -3.91 0.75
C GLU A 89 9.27 -2.64 1.48
N GLU A 90 9.37 -1.49 0.79
CA GLU A 90 9.68 -0.20 1.42
C GLU A 90 8.58 0.26 2.39
N VAL A 91 7.30 0.12 2.00
CA VAL A 91 6.15 0.41 2.88
C VAL A 91 6.16 -0.53 4.10
N LEU A 92 6.43 -1.82 3.90
CA LEU A 92 6.56 -2.81 4.97
C LEU A 92 7.70 -2.48 5.93
N TYR A 93 8.85 -2.05 5.41
CA TYR A 93 9.98 -1.66 6.22
C TYR A 93 9.63 -0.51 7.16
N HIS A 94 9.13 0.62 6.64
CA HIS A 94 8.84 1.80 7.47
C HIS A 94 7.67 1.57 8.43
N SER A 95 6.64 0.80 8.04
CA SER A 95 5.55 0.44 8.95
C SER A 95 6.01 -0.52 10.07
N THR A 96 6.97 -1.41 9.79
CA THR A 96 7.58 -2.26 10.82
C THR A 96 8.45 -1.45 11.79
N GLU A 97 9.24 -0.50 11.30
CA GLU A 97 10.03 0.39 12.17
C GLU A 97 9.14 1.31 13.01
N LEU A 98 7.99 1.75 12.50
CA LEU A 98 6.98 2.47 13.27
C LEU A 98 6.44 1.66 14.45
N ASP A 99 6.09 0.38 14.24
CA ASP A 99 5.60 -0.50 15.31
C ASP A 99 6.67 -0.74 16.39
N LYS A 100 7.93 -0.91 15.98
CA LYS A 100 9.07 -1.00 16.91
C LYS A 100 9.25 0.28 17.71
N ALA A 101 9.25 1.44 17.05
CA ALA A 101 9.40 2.73 17.71
C ALA A 101 8.24 3.00 18.69
N ALA A 102 7.01 2.63 18.31
CA ALA A 102 5.84 2.69 19.19
C ALA A 102 6.00 1.82 20.45
N THR A 103 6.49 0.58 20.28
CA THR A 103 6.78 -0.33 21.40
C THR A 103 7.87 0.22 22.32
N ASN A 104 8.90 0.85 21.75
CA ASN A 104 9.99 1.48 22.48
C ASN A 104 9.64 2.86 23.06
N LYS A 105 8.43 3.37 22.78
CA LYS A 105 7.96 4.71 23.16
C LYS A 105 8.85 5.84 22.63
N ASP A 106 9.39 5.65 21.43
CA ASP A 106 10.26 6.61 20.75
C ASP A 106 9.46 7.48 19.77
N LEU A 107 9.01 8.64 20.23
CA LEU A 107 8.17 9.53 19.42
C LEU A 107 8.93 10.18 18.26
N GLU A 108 10.22 10.49 18.43
CA GLU A 108 11.01 11.13 17.38
C GLU A 108 11.22 10.15 16.22
N GLU A 109 11.55 8.89 16.51
CA GLU A 109 11.68 7.86 15.49
C GLU A 109 10.34 7.58 14.79
N ILE A 110 9.21 7.59 15.53
CA ILE A 110 7.87 7.51 14.92
C ILE A 110 7.65 8.64 13.90
N GLN A 111 8.00 9.88 14.25
CA GLN A 111 7.81 11.02 13.35
C GLN A 111 8.65 10.89 12.07
N VAL A 112 9.90 10.46 12.20
CA VAL A 112 10.82 10.25 11.07
C VAL A 112 10.32 9.11 10.18
N GLN A 113 9.97 7.96 10.77
CA GLN A 113 9.51 6.80 10.02
C GLN A 113 8.15 7.04 9.37
N PHE A 114 7.25 7.79 10.01
CA PHE A 114 5.97 8.18 9.40
C PHE A 114 6.18 9.06 8.15
N ARG A 115 7.14 10.00 8.20
CA ARG A 115 7.51 10.79 7.03
C ARG A 115 8.06 9.92 5.90
N ARG A 116 8.89 8.93 6.22
CA ARG A 116 9.46 8.00 5.23
C ARG A 116 8.40 7.05 4.64
N LEU A 117 7.50 6.54 5.48
CA LEU A 117 6.33 5.77 5.05
C LEU A 117 5.48 6.58 4.07
N THR A 118 5.22 7.85 4.36
CA THR A 118 4.47 8.76 3.47
C THR A 118 5.12 8.86 2.08
N ILE A 119 6.45 8.89 2.02
CA ILE A 119 7.19 8.91 0.76
C ILE A 119 7.05 7.57 0.03
N ALA A 120 7.21 6.45 0.73
CA ALA A 120 7.06 5.11 0.17
C ALA A 120 5.67 4.88 -0.46
N CYS A 121 4.59 5.26 0.23
CA CYS A 121 3.23 5.21 -0.32
C CYS A 121 3.12 6.04 -1.61
N ARG A 122 3.63 7.27 -1.58
CA ARG A 122 3.59 8.19 -2.73
C ARG A 122 4.43 7.71 -3.91
N ASN A 123 5.52 6.98 -3.69
CA ASN A 123 6.33 6.43 -4.77
C ASN A 123 5.50 5.45 -5.62
N CYS A 124 4.77 4.53 -4.98
CA CYS A 124 3.87 3.62 -5.69
C CYS A 124 2.75 4.37 -6.42
N HIS A 125 2.10 5.32 -5.75
CA HIS A 125 1.05 6.13 -6.37
C HIS A 125 1.55 6.88 -7.61
N LYS A 126 2.74 7.48 -7.57
CA LYS A 126 3.30 8.22 -8.71
C LYS A 126 3.74 7.33 -9.87
N ILE A 127 4.22 6.12 -9.59
CA ILE A 127 4.72 5.21 -10.64
C ILE A 127 3.55 4.48 -11.32
N TYR A 128 2.62 3.93 -10.53
CA TYR A 128 1.57 3.05 -11.04
C TYR A 128 0.22 3.74 -11.24
N LYS A 129 0.06 4.97 -10.71
CA LYS A 129 -1.16 5.79 -10.79
C LYS A 129 -0.85 7.26 -11.08
N SER A 130 0.16 7.50 -11.93
CA SER A 130 0.73 8.81 -12.26
C SER A 130 -0.29 9.88 -12.65
N GLU A 131 -1.36 9.50 -13.35
CA GLU A 131 -2.38 10.41 -13.86
C GLU A 131 -3.51 10.70 -12.85
N LEU A 132 -3.53 10.01 -11.71
CA LEU A 132 -4.54 10.19 -10.67
C LEU A 132 -3.99 11.03 -9.52
N LYS A 133 -4.77 12.00 -9.07
CA LYS A 133 -4.48 12.72 -7.83
C LYS A 133 -4.82 11.85 -6.63
N LEU A 134 -3.84 11.10 -6.13
CA LEU A 134 -3.98 10.26 -4.94
C LEU A 134 -3.42 10.94 -3.69
N VAL A 135 -4.05 10.65 -2.56
CA VAL A 135 -3.57 11.01 -1.22
C VAL A 135 -2.39 10.11 -0.82
N PRO A 136 -1.54 10.53 0.14
CA PRO A 136 -0.50 9.66 0.70
C PRO A 136 -1.07 8.41 1.35
#